data_AF-H1Y823-F1
#
_entry.id   AF-H1Y823-F1
#
_cell.length_a   1.000
_cell.length_b   1.000
_cell.length_c   1.000
_cell.angle_alpha   90.00
_cell.angle_beta   90.00
_cell.angle_gamma   90.00
#
_symmetry.space_group_name_H-M   'P 1'
#
loop_
_entity.id
_entity.type
_entity.pdbx_description
1 polymer ?
#
loop_
_entity_poly.entity_id
_entity_poly.type
_entity_poly.pdbx_seq_one_letter_code
_entity_poly.pdbx_strand_id
1 'polypeptide(L)'
;MDELQMHRIGIIMRPEPGNEMEVEGVLNPAAIRGPDGDLYLFPRLVAKGNYSRIGIAKVIFDEKGEPVGIKRLGIVLEPEAEYEKRPEGGGCEDPRITYFEPIQQYIMTYTAFSSKGPRVALAISKDLLHWERLGLADFADYKLITFNDVYNKDACIFPRSMTSPHGDTSMVMLHRPLFPGTTPEDIMCDPQDRRIRDHHECIWISYSDLMLNGTKAEHLQEFESNSPLALPEAAWEKIKIGAGTPPVMSQHGWLMVYHGVHQTLPVNNEPHHLVYSAGLMILDKDHPDKIRYRSTSPVLKPELLEERVGIVQSVVFPTGIDRRDDLGTPNRFDIYYGMADNCIGVARLDIPDNITLF
;
A
#
# COMPACT_ATOMS: atom_id res chain seq x y z
N MET A 1 -9.31 -17.11 21.60
CA MET A 1 -9.09 -17.02 20.14
C MET A 1 -7.64 -16.63 20.00
N ASP A 2 -6.80 -17.49 19.44
CA ASP A 2 -5.47 -17.06 19.05
C ASP A 2 -5.65 -15.93 18.04
N GLU A 3 -5.15 -14.74 18.38
CA GLU A 3 -5.19 -13.60 17.47
C GLU A 3 -4.39 -13.99 16.21
N LEU A 4 -4.92 -13.71 15.02
CA LEU A 4 -4.17 -13.86 13.77
C LEU A 4 -2.84 -13.10 13.91
N GLN A 5 -1.72 -13.77 13.64
CA GLN A 5 -0.38 -13.19 13.72
C GLN A 5 0.41 -13.56 12.47
N MET A 6 1.29 -12.65 12.06
CA MET A 6 2.25 -12.91 10.99
C MET A 6 3.54 -13.49 11.56
N HIS A 7 4.11 -14.46 10.85
CA HIS A 7 5.38 -15.09 11.19
C HIS A 7 6.46 -14.62 10.24
N ARG A 8 7.46 -13.90 10.75
CA ARG A 8 8.59 -13.41 9.94
C ARG A 8 9.33 -14.59 9.31
N ILE A 9 9.52 -14.53 8.00
CA ILE A 9 10.34 -15.46 7.24
C ILE A 9 11.78 -14.94 7.22
N GLY A 10 11.99 -13.66 6.90
CA GLY A 10 13.31 -13.06 6.88
C GLY A 10 13.36 -11.70 6.18
N ILE A 11 14.59 -11.24 5.92
CA ILE A 11 14.87 -10.02 5.16
C ILE A 11 15.20 -10.42 3.73
N ILE A 12 14.45 -9.89 2.77
CA ILE A 12 14.53 -10.32 1.37
C ILE A 12 15.36 -9.38 0.50
N MET A 13 15.45 -8.10 0.88
CA MET A 13 16.21 -7.10 0.14
C MET A 13 16.79 -6.05 1.07
N ARG A 14 18.10 -5.78 0.91
CA ARG A 14 18.82 -4.69 1.58
C ARG A 14 19.44 -3.78 0.52
N PRO A 15 19.71 -2.50 0.83
CA PRO A 15 20.53 -1.66 -0.03
C PRO A 15 21.87 -2.32 -0.33
N GLU A 16 22.27 -2.29 -1.58
CA GLU A 16 23.54 -2.80 -2.07
C GLU A 16 24.64 -1.80 -1.71
N PRO A 17 25.69 -2.23 -1.00
CA PRO A 17 26.77 -1.32 -0.61
C PRO A 17 27.39 -0.61 -1.82
N GLY A 18 27.41 0.72 -1.77
CA GLY A 18 27.97 1.56 -2.84
C GLY A 18 27.02 1.86 -4.00
N ASN A 19 25.78 1.36 -3.98
CA ASN A 19 24.79 1.70 -5.00
C ASN A 19 24.11 3.04 -4.66
N GLU A 20 24.47 4.09 -5.41
CA GLU A 20 23.95 5.45 -5.21
C GLU A 20 22.43 5.56 -5.40
N MET A 21 21.81 4.65 -6.15
CA MET A 21 20.38 4.69 -6.46
C MET A 21 19.50 4.24 -5.30
N GLU A 22 20.06 3.53 -4.32
CA GLU A 22 19.36 2.97 -3.17
C GLU A 22 20.09 3.25 -1.84
N VAL A 23 21.00 4.23 -1.83
CA VAL A 23 21.85 4.56 -0.67
C VAL A 23 21.07 5.02 0.56
N GLU A 24 19.86 5.56 0.37
CA GLU A 24 18.95 5.92 1.46
C GLU A 24 17.90 4.82 1.73
N GLY A 25 17.89 3.71 0.98
CA GLY A 25 17.04 2.57 1.30
C GLY A 25 16.40 1.88 0.10
N VAL A 26 15.93 0.65 0.37
CA VAL A 26 15.04 -0.12 -0.51
C VAL A 26 13.76 -0.39 0.28
N LEU A 27 12.65 0.22 -0.14
CA LEU A 27 11.47 0.37 0.71
C LEU A 27 10.22 -0.20 0.04
N ASN A 28 9.21 -0.52 0.86
CA ASN A 28 7.80 -0.54 0.50
C ASN A 28 7.47 -1.13 -0.89
N PRO A 29 7.82 -2.40 -1.16
CA PRO A 29 7.67 -2.97 -2.49
C PRO A 29 6.22 -3.32 -2.81
N ALA A 30 5.81 -3.15 -4.06
CA ALA A 30 4.69 -3.95 -4.57
C ALA A 30 5.17 -5.41 -4.74
N ALA A 31 4.25 -6.38 -4.66
CA ALA A 31 4.51 -7.77 -5.01
C ALA A 31 3.43 -8.26 -5.98
N ILE A 32 3.82 -8.87 -7.10
CA ILE A 32 2.88 -9.41 -8.08
C ILE A 32 3.53 -10.51 -8.91
N ARG A 33 2.74 -11.52 -9.31
CA ARG A 33 3.20 -12.57 -10.22
C ARG A 33 3.13 -12.14 -11.68
N GLY A 34 4.18 -12.45 -12.42
CA GLY A 34 4.28 -12.20 -13.85
C GLY A 34 3.53 -13.23 -14.69
N PRO A 35 3.40 -13.01 -16.01
CA PRO A 35 2.80 -13.98 -16.93
C PRO A 35 3.55 -15.32 -17.02
N ASP A 36 4.82 -15.32 -16.60
CA ASP A 36 5.68 -16.50 -16.46
C ASP A 36 5.44 -17.28 -15.16
N GLY A 37 4.57 -16.78 -14.26
CA GLY A 37 4.27 -17.37 -12.95
C GLY A 37 5.29 -17.02 -11.85
N ASP A 38 6.37 -16.33 -12.19
CA ASP A 38 7.39 -15.90 -11.24
C ASP A 38 6.87 -14.72 -10.40
N LEU A 39 7.34 -14.62 -9.15
CA LEU A 39 7.03 -13.50 -8.28
C LEU A 39 8.05 -12.37 -8.44
N TYR A 40 7.55 -11.15 -8.63
CA TYR A 40 8.34 -9.95 -8.75
C TYR A 40 8.01 -8.97 -7.63
N LEU A 41 9.06 -8.32 -7.09
CA LEU A 41 8.96 -7.18 -6.21
C LEU A 41 9.29 -5.89 -6.95
N PHE A 42 8.58 -4.83 -6.60
CA PHE A 42 8.78 -3.49 -7.14
C PHE A 42 9.15 -2.53 -6.02
N PRO A 43 10.40 -2.56 -5.55
CA PRO A 43 10.84 -1.75 -4.42
C PRO A 43 10.90 -0.26 -4.79
N ARG A 44 10.58 0.60 -3.83
CA ARG A 44 11.00 2.00 -3.87
C ARG A 44 12.50 2.07 -3.60
N LEU A 45 13.28 2.49 -4.58
CA LEU A 45 14.72 2.70 -4.47
C LEU A 45 14.97 4.17 -4.16
N VAL A 46 15.60 4.46 -3.02
CA VAL A 46 15.80 5.83 -2.54
C VAL A 46 17.27 6.23 -2.67
N ALA A 47 17.53 7.14 -3.60
CA ALA A 47 18.82 7.79 -3.74
C ALA A 47 18.88 9.05 -2.86
N LYS A 48 20.10 9.59 -2.70
CA LYS A 48 20.37 10.78 -1.89
C LYS A 48 19.36 11.90 -2.12
N GLY A 49 18.84 12.49 -1.04
CA GLY A 49 17.87 13.59 -1.10
C GLY A 49 16.43 13.14 -1.36
N ASN A 50 16.10 11.90 -0.96
CA ASN A 50 14.80 11.28 -1.21
C ASN A 50 14.41 11.26 -2.71
N TYR A 51 15.40 11.06 -3.59
CA TYR A 51 15.09 10.83 -5.01
C TYR A 51 14.62 9.38 -5.16
N SER A 52 13.32 9.19 -5.35
CA SER A 52 12.68 7.87 -5.29
C SER A 52 12.29 7.36 -6.67
N ARG A 53 12.66 6.11 -6.95
CA ARG A 53 12.35 5.35 -8.18
C ARG A 53 11.65 4.05 -7.83
N ILE A 54 11.04 3.41 -8.81
CA ILE A 54 10.48 2.07 -8.67
C ILE A 54 11.36 1.08 -9.41
N GLY A 55 11.99 0.20 -8.66
CA GLY A 55 12.79 -0.91 -9.16
C GLY A 55 11.93 -2.10 -9.58
N ILE A 56 12.57 -3.11 -10.15
CA ILE A 56 12.02 -4.45 -10.31
C ILE A 56 13.06 -5.49 -9.91
N ALA A 57 12.63 -6.49 -9.14
CA ALA A 57 13.46 -7.61 -8.73
C ALA A 57 12.65 -8.91 -8.72
N LYS A 58 13.22 -10.00 -9.21
CA LYS A 58 12.61 -11.34 -9.15
C LYS A 58 12.89 -11.99 -7.80
N VAL A 59 11.88 -12.55 -7.15
CA VAL A 59 12.05 -13.32 -5.91
C VAL A 59 12.68 -14.68 -6.22
N ILE A 60 13.64 -15.07 -5.40
CA ILE A 60 14.28 -16.39 -5.43
C ILE A 60 13.68 -17.21 -4.30
N PHE A 61 13.15 -18.39 -4.64
CA PHE A 61 12.60 -19.35 -3.69
C PHE A 61 13.55 -20.53 -3.48
N ASP A 62 13.56 -21.11 -2.28
CA ASP A 62 14.23 -22.38 -2.02
C ASP A 62 13.39 -23.59 -2.48
N GLU A 63 13.90 -24.81 -2.26
CA GLU A 63 13.22 -26.06 -2.63
C GLU A 63 11.88 -26.27 -1.89
N LYS A 64 11.66 -25.59 -0.76
CA LYS A 64 10.40 -25.63 0.00
C LYS A 64 9.43 -24.53 -0.43
N GLY A 65 9.84 -23.68 -1.37
CA GLY A 65 9.08 -22.53 -1.80
C GLY A 65 9.14 -21.35 -0.85
N GLU A 66 10.08 -21.28 0.10
CA GLU A 66 10.27 -20.09 0.93
C GLU A 66 11.08 -19.03 0.19
N PRO A 67 10.70 -17.74 0.27
CA PRO A 67 11.47 -16.66 -0.32
C PRO A 67 12.80 -16.48 0.43
N VAL A 68 13.93 -16.64 -0.28
CA VAL A 68 15.28 -16.61 0.30
C VAL A 68 16.17 -15.48 -0.23
N GLY A 69 15.75 -14.80 -1.29
CA GLY A 69 16.46 -13.63 -1.79
C GLY A 69 15.77 -13.01 -3.00
N ILE A 70 16.47 -12.09 -3.65
CA ILE A 70 16.04 -11.44 -4.89
C ILE A 70 17.15 -11.41 -5.93
N LYS A 71 16.75 -11.28 -7.19
CA LYS A 71 17.60 -10.88 -8.30
C LYS A 71 17.10 -9.52 -8.82
N ARG A 72 17.89 -8.45 -8.65
CA ARG A 72 17.61 -7.13 -9.22
C ARG A 72 17.59 -7.23 -10.75
N LEU A 73 16.59 -6.61 -11.39
CA LEU A 73 16.42 -6.61 -12.84
C LEU A 73 16.52 -5.21 -13.45
N GLY A 74 16.25 -4.16 -12.68
CA GLY A 74 16.43 -2.77 -13.13
C GLY A 74 15.47 -1.80 -12.46
N ILE A 75 15.24 -0.68 -13.14
CA ILE A 75 14.28 0.38 -12.78
C ILE A 75 13.17 0.36 -13.84
N VAL A 76 11.92 0.42 -13.40
CA VAL A 76 10.74 0.47 -14.29
C VAL A 76 10.10 1.84 -14.35
N LEU A 77 10.23 2.66 -13.29
CA LEU A 77 9.79 4.04 -13.28
C LEU A 77 10.78 4.90 -12.49
N GLU A 78 11.07 6.08 -13.03
CA GLU A 78 11.74 7.16 -12.34
C GLU A 78 11.01 8.49 -12.58
N PRO A 79 11.26 9.54 -11.78
CA PRO A 79 10.59 10.84 -11.96
C PRO A 79 10.87 11.46 -13.33
N GLU A 80 9.87 11.43 -14.22
CA GLU A 80 9.94 11.97 -15.59
C GLU A 80 8.79 12.94 -15.86
N ALA A 81 7.64 12.75 -15.22
CA ALA A 81 6.49 13.62 -15.35
C ALA A 81 6.57 14.81 -14.37
N GLU A 82 5.95 15.93 -14.74
CA GLU A 82 5.96 17.15 -13.91
C GLU A 82 5.33 16.94 -12.53
N TYR A 83 4.34 16.05 -12.42
CA TYR A 83 3.72 15.67 -11.16
C TYR A 83 4.57 14.72 -10.30
N GLU A 84 5.75 14.32 -10.75
CA GLU A 84 6.73 13.49 -10.01
C GLU A 84 7.97 14.30 -9.61
N LYS A 85 8.21 15.46 -10.22
CA LYS A 85 9.47 16.21 -10.12
C LYS A 85 9.46 17.26 -9.01
N ARG A 86 10.67 17.51 -8.49
CA ARG A 86 11.01 18.59 -7.55
C ARG A 86 12.30 19.27 -8.04
N PRO A 87 12.59 20.53 -7.67
CA PRO A 87 13.78 21.24 -8.15
C PRO A 87 15.11 20.48 -7.98
N GLU A 88 15.23 19.71 -6.90
CA GLU A 88 16.42 18.90 -6.59
C GLU A 88 16.06 17.42 -6.40
N GLY A 89 15.00 16.93 -7.07
CA GLY A 89 14.69 15.51 -7.05
C GLY A 89 13.34 15.14 -7.65
N GLY A 90 12.70 14.13 -7.05
CA GLY A 90 11.40 13.65 -7.48
C GLY A 90 11.06 12.35 -6.76
N GLY A 91 9.82 11.90 -6.90
CA GLY A 91 9.43 10.65 -6.27
C GLY A 91 8.35 9.91 -7.04
N CYS A 92 8.71 8.70 -7.47
CA CYS A 92 7.76 7.61 -7.69
C CYS A 92 7.87 6.68 -6.48
N GLU A 93 6.92 6.78 -5.55
CA GLU A 93 7.04 6.20 -4.21
C GLU A 93 5.98 5.12 -3.94
N ASP A 94 6.36 4.14 -3.12
CA ASP A 94 5.49 3.14 -2.47
C ASP A 94 4.46 2.49 -3.42
N PRO A 95 4.90 1.81 -4.49
CA PRO A 95 4.01 1.26 -5.50
C PRO A 95 3.16 0.11 -4.96
N ARG A 96 1.94 -0.01 -5.47
CA ARG A 96 1.10 -1.20 -5.36
C ARG A 96 0.71 -1.62 -6.77
N ILE A 97 0.73 -2.93 -7.03
CA ILE A 97 0.43 -3.47 -8.36
C ILE A 97 -0.67 -4.51 -8.23
N THR A 98 -1.59 -4.49 -9.18
CA THR A 98 -2.68 -5.45 -9.28
C THR A 98 -2.84 -5.84 -10.73
N TYR A 99 -2.98 -7.15 -11.00
CA TYR A 99 -3.46 -7.58 -12.31
C TYR A 99 -4.97 -7.35 -12.36
N PHE A 100 -5.39 -6.41 -13.20
CA PHE A 100 -6.80 -6.02 -13.33
C PHE A 100 -7.47 -6.86 -14.42
N GLU A 101 -8.25 -7.84 -14.00
CA GLU A 101 -8.88 -8.84 -14.87
C GLU A 101 -9.70 -8.22 -16.03
N PRO A 102 -10.51 -7.15 -15.82
CA PRO A 102 -11.38 -6.61 -16.88
C PRO A 102 -10.65 -6.14 -18.15
N ILE A 103 -9.42 -5.62 -18.01
CA ILE A 103 -8.62 -5.14 -19.15
C ILE A 103 -7.41 -6.04 -19.44
N GLN A 104 -7.18 -7.07 -18.62
CA GLN A 104 -6.06 -8.00 -18.73
C GLN A 104 -4.69 -7.30 -18.71
N GLN A 105 -4.54 -6.29 -17.86
CA GLN A 105 -3.29 -5.55 -17.68
C GLN A 105 -2.95 -5.41 -16.20
N TYR A 106 -1.67 -5.22 -15.92
CA TYR A 106 -1.21 -4.79 -14.62
C TYR A 106 -1.46 -3.30 -14.48
N ILE A 107 -2.05 -2.89 -13.36
CA ILE A 107 -2.17 -1.49 -12.96
C ILE A 107 -1.27 -1.29 -11.75
N MET A 108 -0.39 -0.30 -11.84
CA MET A 108 0.40 0.20 -10.74
C MET A 108 -0.20 1.50 -10.24
N THR A 109 -0.52 1.56 -8.96
CA THR A 109 -0.73 2.81 -8.23
C THR A 109 0.55 3.17 -7.50
N TYR A 110 0.94 4.44 -7.53
CA TYR A 110 2.11 4.93 -6.81
C TYR A 110 1.88 6.35 -6.31
N THR A 111 2.64 6.74 -5.29
CA THR A 111 2.68 8.12 -4.82
C THR A 111 3.62 8.90 -5.71
N ALA A 112 3.09 9.82 -6.52
CA ALA A 112 3.86 10.81 -7.23
C ALA A 112 4.11 12.01 -6.31
N PHE A 113 5.38 12.24 -5.95
CA PHE A 113 5.74 13.26 -4.97
C PHE A 113 6.43 14.46 -5.64
N SER A 114 5.66 15.51 -5.92
CA SER A 114 6.15 16.75 -6.54
C SER A 114 6.35 17.88 -5.54
N SER A 115 6.72 19.05 -6.03
CA SER A 115 6.76 20.29 -5.24
C SER A 115 5.38 20.72 -4.73
N LYS A 116 4.30 20.21 -5.33
CA LYS A 116 2.93 20.42 -4.88
C LYS A 116 2.47 19.40 -3.85
N GLY A 117 3.36 18.53 -3.39
CA GLY A 117 3.03 17.47 -2.45
C GLY A 117 2.70 16.14 -3.12
N PRO A 118 2.32 15.13 -2.31
CA PRO A 118 2.05 13.79 -2.79
C PRO A 118 0.65 13.63 -3.36
N ARG A 119 0.56 13.01 -4.53
CA ARG A 119 -0.69 12.62 -5.18
C ARG A 119 -0.59 11.17 -5.64
N VAL A 120 -1.74 10.53 -5.84
CA VAL A 120 -1.81 9.19 -6.41
C VAL A 120 -1.69 9.29 -7.93
N ALA A 121 -0.83 8.47 -8.52
CA ALA A 121 -0.68 8.31 -9.96
C ALA A 121 -0.86 6.85 -10.37
N LEU A 122 -1.25 6.63 -11.63
CA LEU A 122 -1.46 5.31 -12.21
C LEU A 122 -0.54 5.08 -13.41
N ALA A 123 -0.08 3.85 -13.56
CA ALA A 123 0.57 3.36 -14.77
C ALA A 123 0.07 1.94 -15.11
N ILE A 124 0.09 1.58 -16.39
CA ILE A 124 -0.32 0.27 -16.87
C ILE A 124 0.83 -0.48 -17.56
N SER A 125 0.81 -1.80 -17.46
CA SER A 125 1.77 -2.67 -18.14
C SER A 125 1.11 -3.99 -18.57
N LYS A 126 1.66 -4.61 -19.61
CA LYS A 126 1.29 -5.97 -20.03
C LYS A 126 2.31 -7.03 -19.59
N ASP A 127 3.54 -6.61 -19.32
CA ASP A 127 4.69 -7.50 -19.17
C ASP A 127 5.52 -7.22 -17.92
N LEU A 128 5.06 -6.30 -17.07
CA LEU A 128 5.72 -5.84 -15.83
C LEU A 128 7.03 -5.04 -16.04
N LEU A 129 7.52 -4.94 -17.26
CA LEU A 129 8.79 -4.30 -17.60
C LEU A 129 8.58 -2.93 -18.23
N HIS A 130 7.62 -2.82 -19.14
CA HIS A 130 7.30 -1.58 -19.84
C HIS A 130 6.02 -0.98 -19.27
N TRP A 131 6.10 0.27 -18.81
CA TRP A 131 5.00 0.96 -18.13
C TRP A 131 4.60 2.22 -18.88
N GLU A 132 3.30 2.35 -19.14
CA GLU A 132 2.67 3.57 -19.66
C GLU A 132 2.04 4.33 -18.50
N ARG A 133 2.50 5.56 -18.25
CA ARG A 133 1.89 6.43 -17.24
C ARG A 133 0.56 6.94 -17.75
N LEU A 134 -0.50 6.75 -16.95
CA LEU A 134 -1.81 7.31 -17.24
C LEU A 134 -1.89 8.77 -16.78
N GLY A 135 -1.32 9.06 -15.61
CA GLY A 135 -1.39 10.39 -14.99
C GLY A 135 -1.74 10.31 -13.51
N LEU A 136 -2.10 11.47 -12.95
CA LEU A 136 -2.66 11.56 -11.61
C LEU A 136 -4.07 11.00 -11.58
N ALA A 137 -4.43 10.31 -10.50
CA ALA A 137 -5.82 10.01 -10.18
C ALA A 137 -6.59 11.34 -9.98
N ASP A 138 -7.68 11.45 -10.72
CA ASP A 138 -8.63 12.55 -10.71
C ASP A 138 -9.88 12.10 -9.92
N PHE A 139 -10.25 12.87 -8.91
CA PHE A 139 -11.35 12.52 -8.02
C PHE A 139 -12.43 13.60 -8.07
N ALA A 140 -13.69 13.19 -8.20
CA ALA A 140 -14.82 14.07 -8.03
C ALA A 140 -14.81 14.73 -6.63
N ASP A 141 -15.30 15.96 -6.57
CA ASP A 141 -15.36 16.73 -5.32
C ASP A 141 -16.15 15.97 -4.24
N TYR A 142 -15.64 16.03 -3.01
CA TYR A 142 -16.32 15.47 -1.86
C TYR A 142 -16.93 16.59 -1.02
N LYS A 143 -18.26 16.71 -1.05
CA LYS A 143 -19.02 17.79 -0.39
C LYS A 143 -18.59 19.18 -0.91
N LEU A 144 -17.83 19.92 -0.11
CA LEU A 144 -17.29 21.25 -0.45
C LEU A 144 -15.77 21.23 -0.61
N ILE A 145 -15.17 20.03 -0.68
CA ILE A 145 -13.72 19.83 -0.76
C ILE A 145 -13.38 19.41 -2.18
N THR A 146 -12.57 20.22 -2.85
CA THR A 146 -11.89 19.84 -4.09
C THR A 146 -10.88 18.75 -3.78
N PHE A 147 -11.23 17.49 -4.06
CA PHE A 147 -10.46 16.34 -3.59
C PHE A 147 -9.06 16.27 -4.22
N ASN A 148 -8.95 16.80 -5.44
CA ASN A 148 -7.68 16.92 -6.15
C ASN A 148 -6.71 17.95 -5.55
N ASP A 149 -7.16 18.86 -4.69
CA ASP A 149 -6.28 19.77 -3.97
C ASP A 149 -5.76 19.16 -2.66
N VAL A 150 -6.23 17.97 -2.30
CA VAL A 150 -5.84 17.24 -1.10
C VAL A 150 -4.69 16.27 -1.42
N TYR A 151 -3.69 16.25 -0.54
CA TYR A 151 -2.60 15.29 -0.61
C TYR A 151 -3.14 13.87 -0.47
N ASN A 152 -2.56 12.91 -1.18
CA ASN A 152 -3.12 11.57 -1.24
C ASN A 152 -2.03 10.51 -1.47
N LYS A 153 -2.13 9.38 -0.77
CA LYS A 153 -1.14 8.29 -0.80
C LYS A 153 -1.82 6.94 -0.55
N ASP A 154 -1.02 5.88 -0.49
CA ASP A 154 -1.43 4.53 -0.08
C ASP A 154 -2.56 3.96 -0.92
N ALA A 155 -2.48 4.23 -2.23
CA ALA A 155 -3.46 3.75 -3.17
C ALA A 155 -3.21 2.29 -3.57
N CYS A 156 -4.26 1.50 -3.67
CA CYS A 156 -4.26 0.17 -4.29
C CYS A 156 -5.61 -0.12 -4.93
N ILE A 157 -5.63 -1.00 -5.93
CA ILE A 157 -6.81 -1.30 -6.75
C ILE A 157 -7.24 -2.74 -6.49
N PHE A 158 -8.55 -3.00 -6.55
CA PHE A 158 -9.07 -4.36 -6.53
C PHE A 158 -8.86 -5.04 -7.89
N PRO A 159 -8.58 -6.36 -7.94
CA PRO A 159 -8.26 -7.04 -9.20
C PRO A 159 -9.45 -7.24 -10.15
N ARG A 160 -10.66 -6.90 -9.71
CA ARG A 160 -11.92 -7.06 -10.46
C ARG A 160 -12.74 -5.79 -10.41
N SER A 161 -13.59 -5.61 -11.42
CA SER A 161 -14.66 -4.63 -11.32
C SER A 161 -15.70 -5.07 -10.30
N MET A 162 -16.29 -4.10 -9.61
CA MET A 162 -17.33 -4.32 -8.62
C MET A 162 -18.45 -3.32 -8.82
N THR A 163 -19.62 -3.61 -8.26
CA THR A 163 -20.77 -2.70 -8.34
C THR A 163 -20.57 -1.53 -7.39
N SER A 164 -20.61 -0.31 -7.91
CA SER A 164 -20.57 0.90 -7.10
C SER A 164 -21.85 1.03 -6.25
N PRO A 165 -21.86 1.88 -5.20
CA PRO A 165 -23.07 2.20 -4.46
C PRO A 165 -24.21 2.78 -5.34
N HIS A 166 -23.89 3.26 -6.55
CA HIS A 166 -24.84 3.80 -7.52
C HIS A 166 -25.37 2.74 -8.51
N GLY A 167 -24.80 1.53 -8.51
CA GLY A 167 -25.22 0.41 -9.34
C GLY A 167 -24.36 0.18 -10.59
N ASP A 168 -23.33 1.00 -10.80
CA ASP A 168 -22.46 0.95 -11.98
C ASP A 168 -21.34 -0.08 -11.81
N THR A 169 -20.81 -0.58 -12.93
CA THR A 169 -19.65 -1.47 -12.92
C THR A 169 -18.39 -0.61 -12.89
N SER A 170 -17.65 -0.67 -11.78
CA SER A 170 -16.57 0.28 -11.53
C SER A 170 -15.28 -0.43 -11.17
N MET A 171 -14.15 0.18 -11.52
CA MET A 171 -12.87 -0.10 -10.87
C MET A 171 -12.88 0.53 -9.49
N VAL A 172 -12.34 -0.18 -8.51
CA VAL A 172 -12.37 0.26 -7.12
C VAL A 172 -10.96 0.46 -6.60
N MET A 173 -10.73 1.60 -5.99
CA MET A 173 -9.46 1.99 -5.38
C MET A 173 -9.66 2.21 -3.89
N LEU A 174 -8.74 1.69 -3.09
CA LEU A 174 -8.52 2.14 -1.72
C LEU A 174 -7.40 3.16 -1.73
N HIS A 175 -7.49 4.23 -0.95
CA HIS A 175 -6.45 5.24 -0.82
C HIS A 175 -6.58 5.99 0.51
N ARG A 176 -5.65 6.90 0.81
CA ARG A 176 -5.69 7.74 2.01
C ARG A 176 -5.46 9.20 1.64
N PRO A 177 -6.51 10.04 1.62
CA PRO A 177 -6.40 11.49 1.64
C PRO A 177 -5.75 12.00 2.93
N LEU A 178 -4.91 13.02 2.82
CA LEU A 178 -4.25 13.73 3.92
C LEU A 178 -4.83 15.14 3.95
N PHE A 179 -5.99 15.28 4.60
CA PHE A 179 -6.68 16.56 4.67
C PHE A 179 -5.83 17.60 5.43
N PRO A 180 -5.82 18.87 4.99
CA PRO A 180 -5.10 19.92 5.72
C PRO A 180 -5.55 20.01 7.17
N GLY A 181 -4.60 20.03 8.11
CA GLY A 181 -4.90 20.09 9.54
C GLY A 181 -5.16 18.73 10.19
N THR A 182 -4.91 17.61 9.50
CA THR A 182 -5.08 16.25 10.05
C THR A 182 -3.78 15.46 10.10
N THR A 183 -2.63 16.14 10.09
CA THR A 183 -1.33 15.45 10.19
C THR A 183 -1.19 14.81 11.58
N PRO A 184 -0.27 13.84 11.76
CA PRO A 184 0.06 13.34 13.08
C PRO A 184 0.35 14.45 14.09
N GLU A 185 1.07 15.50 13.68
CA GLU A 185 1.38 16.66 14.53
C GLU A 185 0.11 17.43 14.93
N ASP A 186 -0.85 17.62 14.02
CA ASP A 186 -2.13 18.28 14.31
C ASP A 186 -2.98 17.47 15.30
N ILE A 187 -3.08 16.15 15.08
CA ILE A 187 -3.81 15.21 15.96
C ILE A 187 -3.21 15.21 17.36
N MET A 188 -1.88 15.31 17.45
CA MET A 188 -1.14 15.38 18.71
C MET A 188 -1.44 16.66 19.49
N CYS A 189 -1.66 17.78 18.79
CA CYS A 189 -1.90 19.08 19.43
C CYS A 189 -3.34 19.22 19.94
N ASP A 190 -4.34 18.77 19.19
CA ASP A 190 -5.75 18.84 19.60
C ASP A 190 -6.58 17.63 19.13
N PRO A 191 -6.60 16.52 19.90
CA PRO A 191 -7.37 15.33 19.54
C PRO A 191 -8.90 15.52 19.58
N GLN A 192 -9.40 16.70 19.99
CA GLN A 192 -10.84 17.01 20.01
C GLN A 192 -11.30 17.92 18.87
N ASP A 193 -10.39 18.41 18.01
CA ASP A 193 -10.75 19.24 16.87
C ASP A 193 -11.70 18.47 15.92
N ARG A 194 -12.88 19.06 15.64
CA ARG A 194 -13.88 18.45 14.75
C ARG A 194 -13.37 18.25 13.33
N ARG A 195 -12.49 19.13 12.82
CA ARG A 195 -11.90 18.98 11.47
C ARG A 195 -11.08 17.71 11.38
N ILE A 196 -10.30 17.43 12.43
CA ILE A 196 -9.50 16.21 12.57
C ILE A 196 -10.40 14.98 12.67
N ARG A 197 -11.52 15.08 13.41
CA ARG A 197 -12.46 13.95 13.59
C ARG A 197 -13.26 13.63 12.33
N ASP A 198 -13.69 14.65 11.59
CA ASP A 198 -14.52 14.50 10.39
C ASP A 198 -13.69 14.13 9.15
N HIS A 199 -12.39 14.44 9.15
CA HIS A 199 -11.48 14.27 8.00
C HIS A 199 -10.17 13.55 8.37
N HIS A 200 -10.23 12.64 9.35
CA HIS A 200 -9.08 11.89 9.82
C HIS A 200 -8.29 11.25 8.66
N GLU A 201 -6.96 11.21 8.75
CA GLU A 201 -6.14 10.40 7.85
C GLU A 201 -6.55 8.91 8.01
N CYS A 202 -7.32 8.42 7.04
CA CYS A 202 -8.02 7.15 7.14
C CYS A 202 -8.18 6.48 5.76
N ILE A 203 -8.62 5.22 5.71
CA ILE A 203 -8.77 4.51 4.43
C ILE A 203 -10.08 4.95 3.79
N TRP A 204 -9.99 5.42 2.55
CA TRP A 204 -11.12 5.76 1.68
C TRP A 204 -11.26 4.71 0.59
N ILE A 205 -12.49 4.57 0.09
CA ILE A 205 -12.85 3.75 -1.06
C ILE A 205 -13.46 4.64 -2.14
N SER A 206 -12.98 4.48 -3.36
CA SER A 206 -13.41 5.25 -4.51
C SER A 206 -13.69 4.38 -5.73
N TYR A 207 -14.65 4.82 -6.53
CA TYR A 207 -15.16 4.09 -7.69
C TYR A 207 -14.95 4.89 -8.96
N SER A 208 -14.37 4.25 -9.96
CA SER A 208 -14.18 4.76 -11.32
C SER A 208 -15.08 3.98 -12.26
N ASP A 209 -16.06 4.65 -12.85
CA ASP A 209 -17.03 3.99 -13.73
C ASP A 209 -16.36 3.57 -15.03
N LEU A 210 -16.32 2.26 -15.26
CA LEU A 210 -15.55 1.70 -16.35
C LEU A 210 -16.37 1.72 -17.64
N MET A 211 -15.95 2.56 -18.57
CA MET A 211 -16.36 2.44 -19.96
C MET A 211 -15.43 1.46 -20.68
N LEU A 212 -15.82 0.19 -20.69
CA LEU A 212 -15.08 -0.88 -21.36
C LEU A 212 -15.45 -0.96 -22.85
N ASN A 213 -14.45 -0.81 -23.73
CA ASN A 213 -14.57 -1.10 -25.15
C ASN A 213 -13.56 -2.19 -25.54
N GLY A 214 -13.95 -3.46 -25.34
CA GLY A 214 -13.03 -4.59 -25.43
C GLY A 214 -12.07 -4.61 -24.25
N THR A 215 -10.76 -4.67 -24.51
CA THR A 215 -9.71 -4.61 -23.47
C THR A 215 -9.19 -3.18 -23.25
N LYS A 216 -9.80 -2.18 -23.87
CA LYS A 216 -9.47 -0.77 -23.62
C LYS A 216 -10.48 -0.22 -22.63
N ALA A 217 -9.97 0.30 -21.52
CA ALA A 217 -10.73 1.16 -20.62
C ALA A 217 -10.31 2.59 -20.86
N GLU A 218 -11.28 3.47 -21.05
CA GLU A 218 -11.07 4.91 -20.98
C GLU A 218 -11.25 5.35 -19.52
N HIS A 219 -10.63 6.48 -19.17
CA HIS A 219 -10.87 7.17 -17.89
C HIS A 219 -10.52 6.35 -16.62
N LEU A 220 -9.58 5.41 -16.72
CA LEU A 220 -9.08 4.61 -15.57
C LEU A 220 -8.57 5.45 -14.37
N GLN A 221 -8.31 6.73 -14.57
CA GLN A 221 -7.83 7.64 -13.53
C GLN A 221 -8.93 8.52 -12.95
N GLU A 222 -10.16 8.47 -13.47
CA GLU A 222 -11.28 9.32 -13.05
C GLU A 222 -12.19 8.56 -12.07
N PHE A 223 -12.28 9.05 -10.83
CA PHE A 223 -13.04 8.45 -9.73
C PHE A 223 -14.21 9.35 -9.34
N GLU A 224 -15.42 8.89 -9.60
CA GLU A 224 -16.64 9.70 -9.51
C GLU A 224 -17.31 9.64 -8.13
N SER A 225 -17.06 8.57 -7.37
CA SER A 225 -17.63 8.37 -6.04
C SER A 225 -16.54 8.10 -5.03
N ASN A 226 -16.58 8.80 -3.89
CA ASN A 226 -15.55 8.78 -2.85
C ASN A 226 -16.21 8.69 -1.47
N SER A 227 -15.79 7.75 -0.64
CA SER A 227 -16.32 7.62 0.73
C SER A 227 -15.26 7.09 1.71
N PRO A 228 -15.30 7.51 2.99
CA PRO A 228 -14.49 6.87 4.03
C PRO A 228 -14.89 5.39 4.16
N LEU A 229 -13.91 4.49 4.16
CA LEU A 229 -14.10 3.05 4.38
C LEU A 229 -13.84 2.67 5.84
N ALA A 230 -12.69 3.08 6.38
CA ALA A 230 -12.25 2.69 7.71
C ALA A 230 -11.55 3.86 8.40
N LEU A 231 -12.04 4.24 9.59
CA LEU A 231 -11.38 5.20 10.47
C LEU A 231 -10.54 4.46 11.53
N PRO A 232 -9.58 5.11 12.20
CA PRO A 232 -8.94 4.53 13.38
C PRO A 232 -9.93 4.21 14.50
N GLU A 233 -9.84 3.00 15.04
CA GLU A 233 -10.75 2.50 16.09
C GLU A 233 -9.97 1.96 17.30
N ALA A 234 -8.81 1.34 17.07
CA ALA A 234 -7.99 0.74 18.13
C ALA A 234 -6.79 1.62 18.54
N ALA A 235 -6.26 1.38 19.75
CA ALA A 235 -5.18 2.17 20.32
C ALA A 235 -3.89 2.16 19.49
N TRP A 236 -3.58 1.04 18.85
CA TRP A 236 -2.34 0.84 18.07
C TRP A 236 -2.36 1.54 16.71
N GLU A 237 -3.53 2.00 16.26
CA GLU A 237 -3.78 2.64 14.98
C GLU A 237 -4.39 4.05 15.12
N LYS A 238 -4.46 4.56 16.35
CA LYS A 238 -5.21 5.77 16.76
C LYS A 238 -4.82 7.05 16.01
N ILE A 239 -3.58 7.17 15.54
CA ILE A 239 -3.08 8.39 14.90
C ILE A 239 -3.44 8.45 13.43
N LYS A 240 -3.44 7.32 12.73
CA LYS A 240 -3.89 7.18 11.33
C LYS A 240 -3.81 5.74 10.87
N ILE A 241 -4.54 5.46 9.80
CA ILE A 241 -4.45 4.22 9.04
C ILE A 241 -4.35 4.51 7.55
N GLY A 242 -3.79 3.57 6.79
CA GLY A 242 -3.78 3.62 5.33
C GLY A 242 -3.73 2.21 4.74
N ALA A 243 -4.19 2.07 3.50
CA ALA A 243 -4.15 0.79 2.83
C ALA A 243 -2.70 0.34 2.63
N GLY A 244 -2.44 -0.93 2.90
CA GLY A 244 -1.10 -1.51 2.78
C GLY A 244 -0.98 -2.25 1.45
N THR A 245 -1.39 -3.51 1.47
CA THR A 245 -1.36 -4.41 0.32
C THR A 245 -2.61 -4.24 -0.56
N PRO A 246 -2.52 -4.51 -1.87
CA PRO A 246 -3.71 -4.73 -2.69
C PRO A 246 -4.65 -5.78 -2.07
N PRO A 247 -5.98 -5.63 -2.19
CA PRO A 247 -6.91 -6.65 -1.75
C PRO A 247 -6.78 -7.93 -2.58
N VAL A 248 -6.66 -9.08 -1.91
CA VAL A 248 -6.60 -10.41 -2.53
C VAL A 248 -7.78 -11.25 -2.06
N MET A 249 -8.41 -11.98 -2.99
CA MET A 249 -9.54 -12.84 -2.63
C MET A 249 -9.08 -14.00 -1.74
N SER A 250 -9.72 -14.13 -0.58
CA SER A 250 -9.63 -15.28 0.33
C SER A 250 -10.98 -16.01 0.38
N GLN A 251 -11.03 -17.13 1.09
CA GLN A 251 -12.31 -17.83 1.34
C GLN A 251 -13.31 -17.01 2.15
N HIS A 252 -12.87 -15.96 2.86
CA HIS A 252 -13.70 -15.13 3.73
C HIS A 252 -14.09 -13.78 3.10
N GLY A 253 -13.60 -13.47 1.90
CA GLY A 253 -13.75 -12.17 1.23
C GLY A 253 -12.42 -11.55 0.81
N TRP A 254 -12.42 -10.26 0.51
CA TRP A 254 -11.22 -9.53 0.11
C TRP A 254 -10.30 -9.27 1.31
N LEU A 255 -9.20 -10.01 1.37
CA LEU A 255 -8.17 -9.87 2.41
C LEU A 255 -7.23 -8.72 2.04
N MET A 256 -6.97 -7.82 2.99
CA MET A 256 -5.92 -6.83 2.85
C MET A 256 -5.17 -6.65 4.17
N VAL A 257 -3.87 -6.38 4.07
CA VAL A 257 -3.06 -5.94 5.20
C VAL A 257 -2.97 -4.42 5.11
N TYR A 258 -3.24 -3.73 6.21
CA TYR A 258 -3.18 -2.27 6.29
C TYR A 258 -2.19 -1.84 7.37
N HIS A 259 -1.72 -0.60 7.31
CA HIS A 259 -0.90 -0.07 8.39
C HIS A 259 -1.73 0.81 9.32
N GLY A 260 -1.38 0.78 10.60
CA GLY A 260 -1.89 1.67 11.63
C GLY A 260 -0.75 2.29 12.40
N VAL A 261 -0.96 3.54 12.82
CA VAL A 261 0.04 4.33 13.53
C VAL A 261 -0.47 4.68 14.91
N HIS A 262 0.38 4.47 15.90
CA HIS A 262 0.20 5.08 17.22
C HIS A 262 1.47 5.79 17.65
N GLN A 263 1.33 6.49 18.77
CA GLN A 263 2.39 7.24 19.39
C GLN A 263 2.79 6.58 20.70
N THR A 264 4.09 6.50 20.97
CA THR A 264 4.59 6.11 22.29
C THR A 264 4.87 7.33 23.17
N LEU A 265 4.83 7.12 24.49
CA LEU A 265 5.16 8.18 25.44
C LEU A 265 6.64 8.56 25.32
N PRO A 266 7.00 9.84 25.53
CA PRO A 266 8.40 10.26 25.58
C PRO A 266 9.18 9.45 26.61
N VAL A 267 10.34 8.95 26.24
CA VAL A 267 11.31 8.36 27.17
C VAL A 267 12.57 9.21 27.07
N ASN A 268 13.06 9.74 28.21
CA ASN A 268 14.32 10.47 28.30
C ASN A 268 14.47 11.71 27.37
N ASN A 269 13.46 12.56 27.27
CA ASN A 269 13.44 13.77 26.43
C ASN A 269 13.49 13.54 24.91
N GLU A 270 13.35 12.29 24.45
CA GLU A 270 13.12 12.04 23.03
C GLU A 270 11.70 12.50 22.63
N PRO A 271 11.55 13.14 21.46
CA PRO A 271 10.24 13.52 20.95
C PRO A 271 9.35 12.29 20.80
N HIS A 272 8.04 12.51 20.75
CA HIS A 272 7.08 11.46 20.52
C HIS A 272 7.44 10.59 19.31
N HIS A 273 7.57 9.28 19.52
CA HIS A 273 7.87 8.32 18.46
C HIS A 273 6.59 7.74 17.88
N LEU A 274 6.44 7.86 16.56
CA LEU A 274 5.40 7.14 15.82
C LEU A 274 5.84 5.70 15.63
N VAL A 275 4.91 4.77 15.81
CA VAL A 275 5.10 3.34 15.60
C VAL A 275 4.12 2.88 14.55
N TYR A 276 4.65 2.40 13.43
CA TYR A 276 3.86 1.84 12.33
C TYR A 276 3.79 0.34 12.50
N SER A 277 2.57 -0.19 12.62
CA SER A 277 2.29 -1.63 12.72
C SER A 277 1.32 -2.05 11.62
N ALA A 278 1.23 -3.35 11.36
CA ALA A 278 0.30 -3.92 10.40
C ALA A 278 -0.92 -4.52 11.11
N GLY A 279 -2.10 -4.31 10.53
CA GLY A 279 -3.35 -4.98 10.86
C GLY A 279 -3.92 -5.70 9.66
N LEU A 280 -5.01 -6.44 9.88
CA LEU A 280 -5.70 -7.21 8.86
C LEU A 280 -7.15 -6.76 8.74
N MET A 281 -7.62 -6.57 7.51
CA MET A 281 -9.04 -6.42 7.20
C MET A 281 -9.49 -7.48 6.20
N ILE A 282 -10.74 -7.92 6.35
CA ILE A 282 -11.46 -8.70 5.34
C ILE A 282 -12.70 -7.89 4.97
N LEU A 283 -12.80 -7.53 3.69
CA LEU A 283 -13.94 -6.81 3.13
C LEU A 283 -14.89 -7.80 2.44
N ASP A 284 -16.17 -7.45 2.36
CA ASP A 284 -17.17 -8.28 1.71
C ASP A 284 -16.83 -8.47 0.22
N LYS A 285 -17.04 -9.69 -0.29
CA LYS A 285 -16.67 -10.08 -1.65
C LYS A 285 -17.39 -9.28 -2.74
N ASP A 286 -18.64 -8.88 -2.48
CA ASP A 286 -19.52 -8.21 -3.45
C ASP A 286 -19.66 -6.71 -3.11
N HIS A 287 -19.51 -6.36 -1.83
CA HIS A 287 -19.66 -5.01 -1.30
C HIS A 287 -18.40 -4.55 -0.55
N PRO A 288 -17.32 -4.17 -1.26
CA PRO A 288 -16.01 -3.87 -0.66
C PRO A 288 -16.05 -2.68 0.32
N ASP A 289 -17.13 -1.89 0.32
CA ASP A 289 -17.45 -0.87 1.31
C ASP A 289 -17.82 -1.43 2.71
N LYS A 290 -18.01 -2.75 2.82
CA LYS A 290 -18.37 -3.43 4.07
C LYS A 290 -17.22 -4.24 4.64
N ILE A 291 -16.74 -3.83 5.80
CA ILE A 291 -15.73 -4.57 6.57
C ILE A 291 -16.41 -5.76 7.26
N ARG A 292 -15.95 -6.98 6.96
CA ARG A 292 -16.43 -8.25 7.55
C ARG A 292 -15.54 -8.72 8.70
N TYR A 293 -14.28 -8.30 8.72
CA TYR A 293 -13.36 -8.53 9.84
C TYR A 293 -12.31 -7.43 9.89
N ARG A 294 -11.92 -7.05 11.11
CA ARG A 294 -10.80 -6.15 11.38
C ARG A 294 -10.07 -6.63 12.62
N SER A 295 -8.74 -6.76 12.55
CA SER A 295 -7.92 -7.15 13.69
C SER A 295 -7.95 -6.08 14.79
N THR A 296 -8.26 -6.47 16.03
CA THR A 296 -8.27 -5.57 17.19
C THR A 296 -6.88 -5.20 17.70
N SER A 297 -5.89 -6.04 17.39
CA SER A 297 -4.48 -5.91 17.74
C SER A 297 -3.63 -5.96 16.46
N PRO A 298 -2.40 -5.42 16.45
CA PRO A 298 -1.51 -5.59 15.31
C PRO A 298 -1.24 -7.08 15.04
N VAL A 299 -1.24 -7.45 13.76
CA VAL A 299 -0.83 -8.78 13.30
C VAL A 299 0.68 -8.85 13.01
N LEU A 300 1.33 -7.69 12.88
CA LEU A 300 2.79 -7.53 12.86
C LEU A 300 3.13 -6.16 13.44
N LYS A 301 4.08 -6.10 14.37
CA LYS A 301 4.59 -4.85 14.97
C LYS A 301 6.12 -4.83 14.93
N PRO A 302 6.79 -3.67 14.96
CA PRO A 302 8.25 -3.61 14.97
C PRO A 302 8.86 -4.31 16.19
N GLU A 303 9.68 -5.34 15.95
CA GLU A 303 10.38 -6.11 16.98
C GLU A 303 11.84 -6.39 16.61
N LEU A 304 12.16 -6.56 15.33
CA LEU A 304 13.55 -6.76 14.91
C LEU A 304 14.34 -5.44 14.97
N LEU A 305 15.66 -5.53 15.00
CA LEU A 305 16.53 -4.34 14.99
C LEU A 305 16.28 -3.54 13.71
N GLU A 306 16.18 -4.21 12.58
CA GLU A 306 15.93 -3.63 11.26
C GLU A 306 14.55 -3.00 11.10
N GLU A 307 13.59 -3.34 11.95
CA GLU A 307 12.26 -2.70 11.99
C GLU A 307 12.25 -1.49 12.93
N ARG A 308 13.21 -1.42 13.86
CA ARG A 308 13.30 -0.37 14.88
C ARG A 308 14.30 0.73 14.52
N VAL A 309 15.34 0.40 13.76
CA VAL A 309 16.46 1.29 13.45
C VAL A 309 16.61 1.44 11.93
N GLY A 310 16.52 2.68 11.47
CA GLY A 310 16.66 3.08 10.08
C GLY A 310 16.37 4.57 9.93
N ILE A 311 15.99 5.03 8.74
CA ILE A 311 15.66 6.46 8.50
C ILE A 311 14.43 6.85 9.32
N VAL A 312 13.40 6.01 9.30
CA VAL A 312 12.22 6.16 10.15
C VAL A 312 12.19 4.99 11.13
N GLN A 313 12.27 5.30 12.41
CA GLN A 313 12.34 4.27 13.45
C GLN A 313 10.98 3.61 13.68
N SER A 314 10.99 2.35 14.11
CA SER A 314 9.80 1.58 14.52
C SER A 314 8.72 1.48 13.43
N VAL A 315 9.12 0.95 12.26
CA VAL A 315 8.24 0.78 11.11
C VAL A 315 8.22 -0.67 10.63
N VAL A 316 7.02 -1.22 10.54
CA VAL A 316 6.65 -2.29 9.61
C VAL A 316 5.58 -1.76 8.66
N PHE A 317 5.87 -1.72 7.36
CA PHE A 317 4.99 -1.08 6.37
C PHE A 317 4.61 -2.06 5.26
N PRO A 318 3.47 -2.77 5.37
CA PRO A 318 3.09 -3.83 4.43
C PRO A 318 2.58 -3.26 3.11
N THR A 319 3.14 -3.68 1.98
CA THR A 319 2.78 -3.14 0.65
C THR A 319 2.65 -4.21 -0.44
N GLY A 320 3.31 -5.35 -0.28
CA GLY A 320 3.20 -6.49 -1.18
C GLY A 320 2.52 -7.69 -0.53
N ILE A 321 1.71 -8.42 -1.30
CA ILE A 321 1.06 -9.67 -0.88
C ILE A 321 1.15 -10.68 -2.02
N ASP A 322 1.53 -11.91 -1.70
CA ASP A 322 1.49 -13.05 -2.62
C ASP A 322 0.69 -14.18 -1.98
N ARG A 323 -0.35 -14.65 -2.69
CA ARG A 323 -1.13 -15.81 -2.27
C ARG A 323 -0.43 -17.07 -2.79
N ARG A 324 -0.08 -17.99 -1.89
CA ARG A 324 0.79 -19.15 -2.18
C ARG A 324 0.03 -20.34 -2.76
N ASP A 325 -0.78 -20.07 -3.79
CA ASP A 325 -1.49 -21.09 -4.56
C ASP A 325 -0.53 -22.07 -5.26
N ASP A 326 0.68 -21.60 -5.59
CA ASP A 326 1.79 -22.40 -6.14
C ASP A 326 2.21 -23.56 -5.23
N LEU A 327 2.01 -23.42 -3.92
CA LEU A 327 2.30 -24.45 -2.92
C LEU A 327 1.09 -25.33 -2.57
N GLY A 328 -0.05 -25.14 -3.24
CA GLY A 328 -1.31 -25.78 -2.85
C GLY A 328 -1.83 -25.35 -1.48
N THR A 329 -1.38 -24.19 -0.98
CA THR A 329 -1.79 -23.62 0.31
C THR A 329 -2.54 -22.29 0.10
N PRO A 330 -3.79 -22.32 -0.39
CA PRO A 330 -4.54 -21.11 -0.77
C PRO A 330 -4.85 -20.15 0.39
N ASN A 331 -4.69 -20.62 1.62
CA ASN A 331 -4.85 -19.84 2.84
C ASN A 331 -3.54 -19.24 3.36
N ARG A 332 -2.41 -19.55 2.72
CA ARG A 332 -1.11 -18.98 3.04
C ARG A 332 -0.84 -17.77 2.15
N PHE A 333 -0.44 -16.68 2.78
CA PHE A 333 -0.04 -15.44 2.13
C PHE A 333 1.35 -15.05 2.61
N ASP A 334 2.22 -14.66 1.69
CA ASP A 334 3.49 -14.03 2.04
C ASP A 334 3.35 -12.51 1.84
N ILE A 335 3.65 -11.76 2.90
CA ILE A 335 3.52 -10.29 2.97
C ILE A 335 4.91 -9.67 2.93
N TYR A 336 5.14 -8.80 1.95
CA TYR A 336 6.37 -8.06 1.77
C TYR A 336 6.20 -6.65 2.32
N TYR A 337 7.11 -6.24 3.19
CA TYR A 337 6.95 -5.03 3.99
C TYR A 337 8.25 -4.25 4.15
N GLY A 338 8.16 -2.92 4.20
CA GLY A 338 9.26 -2.05 4.56
C GLY A 338 9.60 -2.14 6.05
N MET A 339 10.90 -2.12 6.36
CA MET A 339 11.46 -2.19 7.71
C MET A 339 12.28 -0.93 7.99
N ALA A 340 11.81 -0.11 8.93
CA ALA A 340 12.44 1.15 9.37
C ALA A 340 12.88 2.11 8.26
N ASP A 341 12.15 2.17 7.13
CA ASP A 341 12.56 2.89 5.92
C ASP A 341 14.03 2.64 5.55
N ASN A 342 14.43 1.36 5.50
CA ASN A 342 15.80 0.97 5.14
C ASN A 342 15.86 -0.29 4.26
N CYS A 343 15.12 -1.34 4.64
CA CYS A 343 15.15 -2.62 3.95
C CYS A 343 13.77 -3.28 3.86
N ILE A 344 13.69 -4.42 3.18
CA ILE A 344 12.44 -5.14 2.93
C ILE A 344 12.47 -6.49 3.62
N GLY A 345 11.46 -6.73 4.45
CA GLY A 345 11.17 -8.01 5.09
C GLY A 345 10.06 -8.78 4.36
N VAL A 346 9.94 -10.05 4.73
CA VAL A 346 8.84 -10.92 4.34
C VAL A 346 8.33 -11.71 5.55
N ALA A 347 7.01 -11.76 5.71
CA ALA A 347 6.33 -12.49 6.75
C ALA A 347 5.19 -13.33 6.19
N ARG A 348 4.95 -14.50 6.76
CA ARG A 348 3.83 -15.39 6.44
C ARG A 348 2.60 -15.00 7.24
N LEU A 349 1.46 -15.03 6.59
CA LEU A 349 0.14 -15.02 7.20
C LEU A 349 -0.62 -16.27 6.77
N ASP A 350 -1.04 -17.08 7.73
CA ASP A 350 -1.93 -18.23 7.49
C ASP A 350 -3.34 -17.88 7.97
N ILE A 351 -4.31 -17.92 7.05
CA ILE A 351 -5.72 -17.66 7.34
C ILE A 351 -6.40 -18.97 7.75
N PRO A 352 -6.99 -19.08 8.96
CA PRO A 352 -7.68 -20.29 9.36
C PRO A 352 -8.98 -20.49 8.55
N ASP A 353 -9.42 -21.74 8.47
CA ASP A 353 -10.66 -22.12 7.79
C ASP A 353 -11.90 -21.46 8.40
N ASN A 354 -11.84 -21.09 9.67
CA ASN A 354 -12.92 -20.41 10.37
C ASN A 354 -12.40 -19.11 10.99
N ILE A 355 -12.98 -17.99 10.60
CA ILE A 355 -12.83 -16.68 11.24
C ILE A 355 -14.22 -16.20 11.65
N THR A 356 -14.34 -15.62 12.84
CA THR A 356 -15.57 -14.93 13.25
C THR A 356 -15.64 -13.60 12.50
N LEU A 357 -16.52 -13.54 11.50
CA LEU A 357 -16.85 -12.31 10.77
C LEU A 357 -17.99 -11.56 11.48
N PHE A 358 -18.08 -10.25 11.25
CA PHE A 358 -19.12 -9.37 11.78
C PHE A 358 -20.53 -9.66 11.24
#